data_AF-A0A7X9FIH6-F1
#
_entry.id   AF-A0A7X9FIH6-F1
#
_cell.length_a   1.000
_cell.length_b   1.000
_cell.length_c   1.000
_cell.angle_alpha   90.00
_cell.angle_beta   90.00
_cell.angle_gamma   90.00
#
_symmetry.space_group_name_H-M   'P 1'
#
loop_
_entity.id
_entity.type
_entity.pdbx_description
1 polymer ?
#
loop_
_entity_poly.entity_id
_entity_poly.type
_entity_poly.pdbx_seq_one_letter_code
_entity_poly.pdbx_strand_id
1 'polypeptide(L)'
;VIPGFFNIVHVLNKGAAFGFLNRSDITWQTYLFFASTALAVVLILHLLRAAPEKDILLVAALGLILGGAAGNLIDRIRFGEVVDFLDFYWGALHWPAFNVADIAISLGSVGLIAAFLRARKTPSDEK
;
A
#
# COMPACT_ATOMS: atom_id res chain seq x y z
N VAL A 1 23.50 2.37 -1.85
CA VAL A 1 23.80 1.19 -1.01
C VAL A 1 24.45 0.09 -1.83
N ILE A 2 23.81 -0.36 -2.91
CA ILE A 2 24.40 -1.25 -3.92
C ILE A 2 24.65 -0.42 -5.17
N PRO A 3 25.92 -0.15 -5.56
CA PRO A 3 26.24 0.67 -6.73
C PRO A 3 25.59 0.10 -8.00
N GLY A 4 24.87 0.95 -8.74
CA GLY A 4 24.19 0.58 -9.98
C GLY A 4 22.86 -0.17 -9.81
N PHE A 5 22.34 -0.30 -8.58
CA PHE A 5 21.10 -1.05 -8.33
C PHE A 5 20.18 -0.46 -7.24
N PHE A 6 20.71 -0.08 -6.08
CA PHE A 6 19.88 0.27 -4.91
C PHE A 6 20.45 1.41 -4.07
N ASN A 7 19.63 2.40 -3.76
CA ASN A 7 19.91 3.53 -2.87
C ASN A 7 18.88 3.63 -1.74
N ILE A 8 19.34 4.25 -0.65
CA ILE A 8 18.44 4.81 0.37
C ILE A 8 18.38 6.31 0.10
N VAL A 9 17.19 6.82 -0.14
CA VAL A 9 16.94 8.23 -0.46
C VAL A 9 15.98 8.83 0.57
N HIS A 10 15.78 10.15 0.50
CA HIS A 10 14.77 10.84 1.28
C HIS A 10 13.86 11.61 0.33
N VAL A 11 12.75 10.98 -0.04
CA VAL A 11 11.74 11.54 -0.94
C VAL A 11 10.47 11.79 -0.15
N LEU A 12 9.95 12.99 -0.26
CA LEU A 12 8.70 13.39 0.38
C LEU A 12 7.57 13.38 -0.64
N ASN A 13 6.60 12.49 -0.42
CA ASN A 13 5.51 12.25 -1.35
C ASN A 13 4.22 12.90 -0.86
N LYS A 14 3.86 14.01 -1.51
CA LYS A 14 2.65 14.80 -1.25
C LYS A 14 1.35 14.13 -1.69
N GLY A 15 1.43 13.05 -2.47
CA GLY A 15 0.27 12.33 -2.94
C GLY A 15 0.10 12.42 -4.44
N ALA A 16 0.81 11.54 -5.13
CA ALA A 16 0.19 10.60 -6.04
C ALA A 16 1.21 9.55 -6.46
N ALA A 17 0.77 8.30 -6.53
CA ALA A 17 1.54 7.27 -7.20
C ALA A 17 1.98 7.78 -8.59
N PHE A 18 3.26 7.61 -8.92
CA PHE A 18 3.84 7.97 -10.23
C PHE A 18 3.82 9.48 -10.58
N GLY A 19 3.67 10.39 -9.62
CA GLY A 19 3.67 11.83 -9.89
C GLY A 19 2.40 12.37 -10.57
N PHE A 20 1.35 11.55 -10.66
CA PHE A 20 0.08 11.94 -11.27
C PHE A 20 -0.63 13.02 -10.44
N LEU A 21 -0.55 14.27 -10.86
CA LEU A 21 -0.98 15.48 -10.14
C LEU A 21 0.06 16.12 -9.20
N ASN A 22 1.31 15.65 -9.10
CA ASN A 22 2.35 16.25 -8.25
C ASN A 22 2.77 17.67 -8.71
N ARG A 23 1.86 18.64 -8.61
CA ARG A 23 2.09 20.06 -8.83
C ARG A 23 2.10 20.75 -7.48
N SER A 24 3.14 21.52 -7.23
CA SER A 24 3.39 22.22 -5.96
C SER A 24 2.30 23.24 -5.57
N ASP A 25 1.45 23.63 -6.52
CA ASP A 25 0.32 24.55 -6.34
C ASP A 25 -0.97 23.87 -5.85
N ILE A 26 -1.02 22.53 -5.79
CA ILE A 26 -2.25 21.79 -5.52
C ILE A 26 -2.22 21.12 -4.13
N THR A 27 -2.70 21.86 -3.13
CA THR A 27 -2.78 21.38 -1.74
C THR A 27 -3.92 20.38 -1.51
N TRP A 28 -4.93 20.31 -2.39
CA TRP A 28 -6.08 19.43 -2.17
C TRP A 28 -5.74 17.94 -2.25
N GLN A 29 -4.66 17.58 -2.94
CA GLN A 29 -4.22 16.18 -3.09
C GLN A 29 -3.88 15.55 -1.76
N THR A 30 -3.14 16.26 -0.90
CA THR A 30 -2.81 15.78 0.44
C THR A 30 -4.07 15.37 1.19
N TYR A 31 -5.13 16.18 1.14
CA TYR A 31 -6.41 15.87 1.78
C TYR A 31 -7.14 14.70 1.12
N LEU A 32 -7.09 14.57 -0.22
CA LEU A 32 -7.65 13.41 -0.91
C LEU A 32 -6.94 12.10 -0.51
N PHE A 33 -5.61 12.10 -0.50
CA PHE A 33 -4.82 10.91 -0.14
C PHE A 33 -4.94 10.57 1.34
N PHE A 34 -5.02 11.58 2.20
CA PHE A 34 -5.38 11.39 3.59
C PHE A 34 -6.76 10.73 3.73
N ALA A 35 -7.79 11.31 3.11
CA ALA A 35 -9.16 10.82 3.21
C ALA A 35 -9.33 9.41 2.64
N SER A 36 -8.73 9.13 1.49
CA SER A 36 -8.76 7.80 0.87
C SER A 36 -8.01 6.75 1.69
N THR A 37 -6.84 7.08 2.27
CA THR A 37 -6.10 6.17 3.15
C THR A 37 -6.89 5.90 4.44
N ALA A 38 -7.48 6.93 5.04
CA ALA A 38 -8.34 6.78 6.22
C ALA A 38 -9.57 5.91 5.93
N LEU A 39 -10.23 6.12 4.79
CA LEU A 39 -11.34 5.30 4.33
C LEU A 39 -10.90 3.85 4.11
N ALA A 40 -9.75 3.62 3.47
CA ALA A 40 -9.21 2.28 3.25
C ALA A 40 -8.98 1.55 4.59
N VAL A 41 -8.39 2.21 5.59
CA VAL A 41 -8.20 1.65 6.94
C VAL A 41 -9.54 1.22 7.55
N VAL A 42 -10.56 2.08 7.49
CA VAL A 42 -11.90 1.77 8.03
C VAL A 42 -12.53 0.58 7.31
N LEU A 43 -12.47 0.55 5.99
CA LEU A 43 -13.01 -0.55 5.18
C LEU A 43 -12.29 -1.87 5.47
N ILE A 44 -10.96 -1.87 5.57
CA ILE A 44 -10.18 -3.07 5.86
C ILE A 44 -10.48 -3.58 7.28
N LEU A 45 -10.62 -2.69 8.26
CA LEU A 45 -11.05 -3.07 9.61
C LEU A 45 -12.46 -3.68 9.63
N HIS A 46 -13.37 -3.19 8.78
CA HIS A 46 -14.69 -3.79 8.62
C HIS A 46 -14.59 -5.19 7.98
N LEU A 47 -13.82 -5.33 6.90
CA LEU A 47 -13.60 -6.61 6.22
C LEU A 47 -12.93 -7.64 7.13
N LEU A 48 -11.95 -7.24 7.94
CA LEU A 48 -11.30 -8.11 8.92
C LEU A 48 -12.27 -8.65 9.96
N ARG A 49 -13.23 -7.84 10.42
CA ARG A 49 -14.27 -8.29 11.36
C ARG A 49 -15.27 -9.26 10.73
N ALA A 50 -15.46 -9.19 9.41
CA ALA A 50 -16.33 -10.09 8.67
C ALA A 50 -15.59 -11.33 8.11
N ALA A 51 -14.26 -11.35 8.17
CA ALA A 51 -13.46 -12.43 7.63
C ALA A 51 -13.60 -13.70 8.49
N PRO A 52 -13.80 -14.89 7.87
CA PRO A 52 -13.77 -16.14 8.61
C PRO A 52 -12.39 -16.34 9.24
N GLU A 53 -12.32 -16.55 10.56
CA GLU A 53 -11.05 -16.68 11.30
C GLU A 53 -10.14 -17.79 10.76
N LYS A 54 -10.73 -18.84 10.15
CA LYS A 54 -10.01 -19.97 9.57
C LYS A 54 -9.34 -19.64 8.23
N ASP A 55 -9.72 -18.54 7.57
CA ASP A 55 -9.06 -18.12 6.33
C ASP A 55 -7.81 -17.28 6.62
N ILE A 56 -6.74 -17.97 7.00
CA ILE A 56 -5.46 -17.36 7.37
C ILE A 56 -4.90 -16.49 6.22
N LEU A 57 -5.08 -16.90 4.96
CA LEU A 57 -4.58 -16.14 3.81
C LEU A 57 -5.31 -14.81 3.67
N LEU A 58 -6.64 -14.81 3.79
CA LEU A 58 -7.44 -13.59 3.75
C LEU A 58 -7.10 -12.67 4.92
N VAL A 59 -7.01 -13.20 6.15
CA VAL A 59 -6.68 -12.42 7.35
C VAL A 59 -5.28 -11.83 7.26
N ALA A 60 -4.28 -12.59 6.82
CA ALA A 60 -2.92 -12.11 6.64
C ALA A 60 -2.84 -11.04 5.55
N ALA A 61 -3.53 -11.23 4.42
CA ALA A 61 -3.60 -10.26 3.33
C ALA A 61 -4.20 -8.93 3.81
N LEU A 62 -5.37 -8.98 4.46
CA LEU A 62 -6.01 -7.79 5.01
C LEU A 62 -5.17 -7.12 6.10
N GLY A 63 -4.49 -7.89 6.96
CA GLY A 63 -3.57 -7.39 7.97
C GLY A 63 -2.36 -6.64 7.38
N LEU A 64 -1.78 -7.16 6.29
CA LEU A 64 -0.69 -6.47 5.56
C LEU A 64 -1.14 -5.15 4.97
N ILE A 65 -2.30 -5.12 4.30
CA ILE A 65 -2.84 -3.87 3.73
C ILE A 65 -3.17 -2.88 4.84
N LEU A 66 -3.77 -3.33 5.95
CA LEU A 66 -4.09 -2.48 7.10
C LEU A 66 -2.82 -1.86 7.70
N GLY A 67 -1.79 -2.67 7.93
CA GLY A 67 -0.52 -2.21 8.50
C GLY A 67 0.16 -1.18 7.61
N GLY A 68 0.24 -1.43 6.30
CA GLY A 68 0.81 -0.48 5.35
C GLY A 68 0.00 0.81 5.23
N ALA A 69 -1.33 0.71 5.12
CA ALA A 69 -2.22 1.88 5.07
C ALA A 69 -2.12 2.72 6.36
N ALA A 70 -2.07 2.08 7.53
CA ALA A 70 -1.89 2.76 8.80
C ALA A 70 -0.52 3.46 8.89
N GLY A 71 0.56 2.82 8.44
CA GLY A 71 1.90 3.44 8.39
C GLY A 71 1.90 4.71 7.53
N ASN A 72 1.41 4.61 6.30
CA ASN A 72 1.29 5.74 5.37
C ASN A 72 0.32 6.83 5.86
N LEU A 73 -0.69 6.49 6.68
CA LEU A 73 -1.58 7.45 7.32
C LEU A 73 -0.89 8.18 8.48
N ILE A 74 -0.11 7.47 9.30
CA ILE A 74 0.65 8.06 10.41
C ILE A 74 1.63 9.11 9.87
N ASP A 75 2.33 8.81 8.78
CA ASP A 75 3.23 9.77 8.13
C ASP A 75 2.48 11.03 7.69
N ARG A 76 1.32 10.87 7.03
CA ARG A 76 0.47 12.01 6.62
C ARG A 76 -0.04 12.82 7.80
N ILE A 77 -0.37 12.20 8.92
CA ILE A 77 -0.80 12.92 10.14
C ILE A 77 0.36 13.74 10.72
N ARG A 78 1.58 13.18 10.74
CA ARG A 78 2.74 13.80 11.38
C ARG A 78 3.43 14.84 10.51
N PHE A 79 3.54 14.57 9.22
CA PHE A 79 4.38 15.32 8.28
C PHE A 79 3.57 15.95 7.14
N GLY A 80 2.31 15.59 6.96
CA GLY A 80 1.50 15.99 5.81
C GLY A 80 1.83 15.23 4.52
N GLU A 81 2.82 14.34 4.55
CA GLU A 81 3.43 13.69 3.39
C GLU A 81 3.87 12.27 3.79
N VAL A 82 4.15 11.41 2.81
CA VAL A 82 4.75 10.08 3.05
C VAL A 82 6.24 10.13 2.80
N VAL A 83 7.02 9.50 3.68
CA VAL A 83 8.47 9.38 3.49
C VAL A 83 8.77 8.11 2.69
N ASP A 84 9.28 8.31 1.47
CA ASP A 84 9.75 7.25 0.57
C ASP A 84 11.28 7.19 0.61
N PHE A 85 11.83 5.99 0.78
CA PHE A 85 13.26 5.83 1.04
C PHE A 85 13.93 4.67 0.30
N LEU A 86 13.17 3.78 -0.35
CA LEU A 86 13.70 2.70 -1.17
C LEU A 86 13.73 3.14 -2.63
N ASP A 87 14.92 3.30 -3.20
CA ASP A 87 15.14 3.66 -4.61
C ASP A 87 15.91 2.54 -5.33
N PHE A 88 15.27 1.92 -6.31
CA PHE A 88 15.85 0.88 -7.15
C PHE A 88 16.01 1.41 -8.59
N TYR A 89 17.19 1.20 -9.17
CA TYR A 89 17.54 1.80 -10.45
C TYR A 89 18.45 0.92 -11.29
N TRP A 90 18.47 1.16 -12.60
CA TRP A 90 19.41 0.57 -13.54
C TRP A 90 19.85 1.62 -14.56
N GLY A 91 21.12 2.03 -14.50
CA GLY A 91 21.59 3.17 -15.28
C GLY A 91 20.86 4.45 -14.91
N ALA A 92 20.18 5.08 -15.87
CA ALA A 92 19.36 6.28 -15.63
C ALA A 92 17.88 5.99 -15.33
N LEU A 93 17.45 4.72 -15.40
CA LEU A 93 16.08 4.32 -15.13
C LEU A 93 15.88 4.09 -13.64
N HIS A 94 14.99 4.85 -13.02
CA HIS A 94 14.60 4.69 -11.63
C HIS A 94 13.17 4.18 -11.53
N TRP A 95 12.96 3.16 -10.71
CA TRP A 95 11.63 2.87 -10.20
C TRP A 95 11.24 3.96 -9.19
N PRO A 96 9.97 4.42 -9.16
CA PRO A 96 9.55 5.42 -8.19
C PRO A 96 9.90 5.00 -6.77
N ALA A 97 10.46 5.93 -5.98
CA ALA A 97 10.79 5.63 -4.59
C ALA A 97 9.54 5.18 -3.82
N PHE A 98 9.72 4.23 -2.90
CA PHE A 98 8.64 3.67 -2.09
C PHE A 98 9.15 3.32 -0.68
N ASN A 99 8.27 2.81 0.18
CA ASN A 99 8.63 2.41 1.53
C ASN A 99 8.10 1.02 1.92
N VAL A 100 8.32 0.64 3.19
CA VAL A 100 7.88 -0.66 3.72
C VAL A 100 6.35 -0.76 3.80
N ALA A 101 5.63 0.35 4.00
CA ALA A 101 4.18 0.35 3.96
C ALA A 101 3.66 0.03 2.54
N ASP A 102 4.29 0.53 1.48
CA ASP A 102 3.93 0.22 0.10
C ASP A 102 4.21 -1.25 -0.25
N ILE A 103 5.30 -1.82 0.26
CA ILE A 103 5.57 -3.27 0.14
C ILE A 103 4.45 -4.07 0.81
N ALA A 104 4.05 -3.72 2.02
CA ALA A 104 2.99 -4.40 2.75
C ALA A 104 1.64 -4.32 2.01
N ILE A 105 1.28 -3.14 1.50
CA ILE A 105 0.07 -2.95 0.68
C ILE A 105 0.13 -3.81 -0.58
N SER A 106 1.27 -3.84 -1.26
CA SER A 106 1.45 -4.58 -2.52
C SER A 106 1.33 -6.09 -2.31
N LEU A 107 2.06 -6.63 -1.33
CA LEU A 107 1.99 -8.06 -0.99
C LEU A 107 0.62 -8.45 -0.45
N GLY A 108 0.02 -7.61 0.40
CA GLY A 108 -1.34 -7.82 0.90
C GLY A 108 -2.38 -7.83 -0.22
N SER A 109 -2.26 -6.93 -1.20
CA SER A 109 -3.14 -6.89 -2.38
C SER A 109 -3.04 -8.16 -3.22
N VAL A 110 -1.81 -8.65 -3.47
CA VAL A 110 -1.58 -9.92 -4.16
C VAL A 110 -2.18 -11.09 -3.37
N GLY A 111 -1.98 -11.12 -2.05
CA GLY A 111 -2.56 -12.15 -1.17
C GLY A 111 -4.09 -12.13 -1.16
N LEU A 112 -4.70 -10.94 -1.19
CA LEU A 112 -6.15 -10.76 -1.22
C LEU A 112 -6.73 -11.31 -2.53
N ILE A 113 -6.12 -10.99 -3.67
CA ILE A 113 -6.50 -11.54 -4.98
C ILE A 113 -6.38 -13.07 -4.96
N ALA A 114 -5.28 -13.61 -4.43
CA ALA A 114 -5.08 -15.05 -4.32
C ALA A 114 -6.14 -15.73 -3.44
N ALA A 115 -6.53 -15.12 -2.32
CA ALA A 115 -7.60 -15.61 -1.45
C ALA A 115 -8.94 -15.67 -2.19
N PHE A 116 -9.29 -14.62 -2.94
CA PHE A 116 -10.53 -14.59 -3.74
C PHE A 116 -10.53 -15.62 -4.87
N LEU A 117 -9.41 -15.79 -5.57
CA LEU A 117 -9.28 -16.80 -6.63
C LEU A 117 -9.39 -18.23 -6.06
N ARG A 118 -8.85 -18.48 -4.86
CA ARG A 118 -9.01 -19.76 -4.15
C ARG A 118 -10.47 -20.00 -3.79
N ALA A 119 -11.13 -19.01 -3.18
CA ALA A 119 -12.54 -19.12 -2.78
C ALA A 119 -13.49 -19.36 -3.97
N ARG A 120 -13.16 -18.85 -5.17
CA ARG A 120 -13.92 -19.11 -6.40
C ARG A 120 -13.78 -20.51 -6.97
N LYS A 121 -12.71 -21.25 -6.65
CA LYS A 121 -12.52 -22.64 -7.13
C LYS A 121 -13.25 -23.66 -6.27
N THR A 122 -13.45 -23.37 -4.99
CA THR A 122 -14.13 -24.25 -4.03
C THR A 122 -15.68 -24.35 -4.11
N PRO A 123 -16.48 -23.59 -4.90
CA PRO A 123 -17.95 -23.70 -4.85
C PRO A 123 -18.62 -24.82 -5.67
N SER A 124 -17.88 -25.67 -6.40
CA SER A 124 -18.50 -26.59 -7.39
C SER A 124 -18.05 -28.05 -7.37
N ASP A 125 -17.12 -28.46 -6.49
CA ASP A 125 -16.60 -29.83 -6.47
C ASP A 125 -17.24 -30.74 -5.39
N GLU A 126 -18.22 -30.23 -4.64
CA GLU A 126 -19.10 -31.03 -3.79
C GLU A 126 -20.53 -31.02 -4.39
N LYS A 127 -20.77 -31.94 -5.32
CA LYS A 127 -22.11 -32.44 -5.66
C LYS A 127 -22.09 -33.95 -5.65
#